data_AF-A0A5C5W837-F1
#
_entry.id   AF-A0A5C5W837-F1
#
_cell.length_a   1.000
_cell.length_b   1.000
_cell.length_c   1.000
_cell.angle_alpha   90.00
_cell.angle_beta   90.00
_cell.angle_gamma   90.00
#
_symmetry.space_group_name_H-M   'P 1'
#
loop_
_entity.id
_entity.type
_entity.pdbx_description
1 polymer ?
#
loop_
_entity_poly.entity_id
_entity_poly.type
_entity_poly.pdbx_seq_one_letter_code
_entity_poly.pdbx_strand_id
1 'polypeptide(L)'
;MSDQLQSGQQEYAVVDVETTGMRSTDRVIEIGIVVLDRDLEVIDEYETLIDPMRDVGETSIHGISPKMLAGAPSACSRSCLRRTATGSPR
;
A
#
# COMPACT_ATOMS: atom_id res chain seq x y z
N MET A 1 -40.02 15.74 7.90
CA MET A 1 -38.89 16.20 8.73
C MET A 1 -37.75 15.23 8.52
N SER A 2 -36.87 15.63 7.61
CA SER A 2 -35.50 15.19 7.32
C SER A 2 -35.12 13.72 7.53
N ASP A 3 -34.96 13.01 6.40
CA ASP A 3 -34.12 11.81 6.30
C ASP A 3 -32.74 12.11 6.88
N GLN A 4 -32.44 11.54 8.06
CA GLN A 4 -31.08 11.47 8.55
C GLN A 4 -30.36 10.39 7.75
N LEU A 5 -29.75 10.79 6.64
CA LEU A 5 -28.74 9.98 5.99
C LEU A 5 -27.58 9.84 6.98
N GLN A 6 -27.43 8.65 7.56
CA GLN A 6 -26.17 8.20 8.09
C GLN A 6 -25.19 8.18 6.92
N SER A 7 -24.51 9.31 6.65
CA SER A 7 -23.36 9.29 5.77
C SER A 7 -22.36 8.36 6.47
N GLY A 8 -22.13 7.17 5.93
CA GLY A 8 -20.98 6.38 6.33
C GLY A 8 -19.76 7.30 6.35
N GLN A 9 -18.90 7.17 7.36
CA GLN A 9 -17.64 7.90 7.43
C GLN A 9 -16.96 7.75 6.06
N GLN A 10 -16.95 8.82 5.27
CA GLN A 10 -16.43 8.78 3.92
C GLN A 10 -14.92 8.90 4.06
N GLU A 11 -14.23 7.79 3.83
CA GLU A 11 -12.77 7.72 3.88
C GLU A 11 -12.21 7.62 2.47
N TYR A 12 -10.98 8.08 2.29
CA TYR A 12 -10.22 7.95 1.05
C TYR A 12 -9.02 7.06 1.29
N ALA A 13 -8.78 6.10 0.40
CA ALA A 13 -7.52 5.36 0.36
C ALA A 13 -6.68 5.90 -0.81
N VAL A 14 -5.53 6.48 -0.49
CA VAL A 14 -4.50 6.82 -1.47
C VAL A 14 -3.58 5.63 -1.56
N VAL A 15 -3.47 5.05 -2.76
CA VAL A 15 -2.67 3.85 -3.02
C VAL A 15 -1.57 4.19 -4.01
N ASP A 16 -0.35 3.85 -3.65
CA ASP A 16 0.82 3.92 -4.51
C ASP A 16 1.48 2.54 -4.62
N VAL A 17 2.04 2.23 -5.79
CA VAL A 17 2.65 0.93 -6.07
C VAL A 17 3.93 1.08 -6.87
N GLU A 18 4.92 0.29 -6.49
CA GLU A 18 6.13 0.08 -7.29
C GLU A 18 6.07 -1.29 -7.96
N THR A 19 6.59 -1.39 -9.18
CA THR A 19 6.51 -2.61 -9.99
C THR A 19 7.85 -2.99 -10.60
N THR A 20 7.99 -4.26 -11.00
CA THR A 20 9.18 -4.74 -11.74
C THR A 20 9.34 -4.10 -13.13
N GLY A 21 8.38 -3.29 -13.58
CA GLY A 21 8.31 -2.69 -14.90
C GLY A 21 6.90 -2.21 -15.27
N MET A 22 6.72 -1.73 -16.51
CA MET A 22 5.47 -1.09 -16.99
C MET A 22 4.60 -1.98 -17.89
N ARG A 23 4.85 -3.29 -17.95
CA ARG A 23 4.05 -4.23 -18.77
C ARG A 23 2.97 -4.90 -17.92
N SER A 24 1.91 -5.39 -18.56
CA SER A 24 0.84 -6.13 -17.88
C SER A 24 1.29 -7.45 -17.21
N THR A 25 2.49 -7.94 -17.56
CA THR A 25 3.10 -9.13 -16.96
C THR A 25 4.05 -8.81 -15.80
N ASP A 26 4.31 -7.52 -15.53
CA ASP A 26 5.13 -7.09 -14.40
C ASP A 26 4.37 -7.21 -13.08
N ARG A 27 5.13 -7.26 -11.99
CA ARG A 27 4.60 -7.58 -10.67
C ARG A 27 4.84 -6.42 -9.72
N VAL A 28 3.93 -6.25 -8.78
CA VAL A 28 4.09 -5.30 -7.68
C VAL A 28 5.23 -5.77 -6.77
N ILE A 29 6.09 -4.84 -6.38
CA ILE A 29 7.22 -5.05 -5.46
C ILE A 29 7.07 -4.23 -4.17
N GLU A 30 6.19 -3.24 -4.15
CA GLU A 30 5.80 -2.48 -2.97
C GLU A 30 4.36 -1.99 -3.12
N ILE A 31 3.65 -1.92 -2.00
CA ILE A 31 2.38 -1.20 -1.89
C ILE A 31 2.40 -0.30 -0.66
N GLY A 32 2.05 0.97 -0.88
CA GLY A 32 1.78 1.96 0.17
C GLY A 32 0.31 2.36 0.14
N ILE A 33 -0.33 2.43 1.31
CA ILE A 33 -1.70 2.92 1.46
C ILE A 33 -1.73 3.96 2.58
N VAL A 34 -2.29 5.13 2.27
CA VAL A 34 -2.65 6.15 3.27
C VAL A 34 -4.17 6.27 3.29
N VAL A 35 -4.76 6.14 4.47
CA VAL A 35 -6.21 6.34 4.68
C VAL A 35 -6.42 7.75 5.22
N LEU A 36 -7.29 8.50 4.55
CA LEU A 36 -7.65 9.87 4.89
C LEU A 36 -9.11 9.96 5.30
N ASP A 37 -9.41 10.81 6.27
CA ASP A 37 -10.78 11.22 6.56
C ASP A 37 -11.31 12.25 5.53
N ARG A 38 -12.50 12.80 5.79
CA ARG A 38 -13.17 13.76 4.90
C ARG A 38 -12.47 15.11 4.80
N ASP A 39 -11.67 15.46 5.80
CA ASP A 39 -10.89 16.68 5.86
C ASP A 39 -9.49 16.48 5.23
N LEU A 40 -9.23 15.29 4.67
CA LEU A 40 -7.97 14.84 4.10
C LEU A 40 -6.85 14.68 5.15
N GLU A 41 -7.22 14.49 6.41
CA GLU A 41 -6.28 14.17 7.48
C GLU A 41 -5.97 12.67 7.49
N VAL A 42 -4.71 12.32 7.73
CA VAL A 42 -4.27 10.92 7.80
C VAL A 42 -4.83 10.26 9.06
N ILE A 43 -5.53 9.14 8.88
CA ILE A 43 -6.10 8.35 9.96
C ILE A 43 -5.53 6.93 10.07
N ASP A 44 -4.89 6.43 9.01
CA ASP A 44 -4.20 5.14 9.02
C ASP A 44 -3.18 5.04 7.87
N GLU A 45 -2.20 4.17 8.02
CA GLU A 45 -1.14 3.96 7.04
C GLU A 45 -0.75 2.47 6.98
N TYR A 46 -0.44 2.00 5.78
CA TYR A 46 0.00 0.63 5.50
C TYR A 46 1.13 0.65 4.49
N GLU A 47 2.12 -0.22 4.68
CA GLU A 47 3.26 -0.36 3.78
C GLU A 47 3.73 -1.80 3.80
N THR A 48 4.03 -2.36 2.65
CA THR A 48 4.68 -3.67 2.57
C THR A 48 5.47 -3.83 1.28
N LEU A 49 6.73 -4.25 1.43
CA LEU A 49 7.51 -4.84 0.35
C LEU A 49 6.97 -6.23 -0.01
N ILE A 50 6.95 -6.55 -1.30
CA ILE A 50 6.37 -7.78 -1.85
C ILE A 50 7.45 -8.53 -2.64
N ASP A 51 7.59 -9.82 -2.38
CA ASP A 51 8.44 -10.70 -3.19
C ASP A 51 7.74 -10.96 -4.55
N PRO A 52 8.27 -10.46 -5.68
CA PRO A 52 7.65 -10.67 -6.98
C PRO A 52 7.88 -12.10 -7.50
N MET A 53 8.69 -12.93 -6.82
CA MET A 53 9.08 -14.27 -7.27
C MET A 53 9.73 -14.25 -8.67
N ARG A 54 10.47 -13.17 -8.97
CA ARG A 54 11.23 -12.92 -10.20
C ARG A 54 12.25 -11.81 -9.97
N ASP A 55 12.99 -11.45 -11.01
CA ASP A 55 13.87 -10.28 -11.00
C ASP A 55 13.10 -8.98 -10.70
N VAL A 56 13.68 -8.11 -9.86
CA VAL A 56 13.07 -6.87 -9.38
C VAL A 56 12.96 -5.79 -10.46
N GLY A 57 13.71 -5.91 -11.56
CA GLY A 57 13.75 -4.89 -12.61
C GLY A 57 14.68 -3.71 -12.29
N GLU A 58 14.33 -2.54 -12.82
CA GLU A 58 15.19 -1.36 -12.84
C GLU A 58 15.19 -0.62 -11.48
N THR A 59 16.05 -1.09 -10.57
CA THR A 59 16.16 -0.54 -9.22
C THR A 59 16.55 0.93 -9.16
N SER A 60 17.13 1.52 -10.21
CA SER A 60 17.53 2.93 -10.20
C SER A 60 16.34 3.90 -10.24
N ILE A 61 15.15 3.43 -10.63
CA ILE A 61 13.95 4.25 -10.70
C ILE A 61 13.32 4.43 -9.32
N HIS A 62 13.13 3.33 -8.58
CA HIS A 62 12.36 3.29 -7.33
C HIS A 62 13.23 3.00 -6.08
N GLY A 63 14.51 2.63 -6.24
CA GLY A 63 15.46 2.44 -5.14
C GLY A 63 15.33 1.12 -4.36
N ILE A 64 14.35 0.27 -4.67
CA ILE A 64 14.13 -1.01 -4.00
C ILE A 64 15.09 -2.06 -4.55
N SER A 65 15.98 -2.55 -3.69
CA SER A 65 16.93 -3.59 -4.06
C SER A 65 16.37 -5.00 -3.84
N PRO A 66 16.84 -6.04 -4.56
CA PRO A 66 16.44 -7.43 -4.32
C PRO A 66 16.66 -7.88 -2.86
N LYS A 67 17.69 -7.32 -2.19
CA LYS A 67 17.99 -7.62 -0.79
C LYS A 67 16.90 -7.15 0.17
N MET A 68 16.23 -6.03 -0.14
CA MET A 68 15.13 -5.51 0.67
C MET A 68 13.90 -6.42 0.62
N LEU A 69 13.71 -7.13 -0.50
CA LEU A 69 12.60 -8.07 -0.70
C LEU A 69 12.85 -9.44 -0.04
N ALA A 70 14.02 -9.68 0.54
CA ALA A 70 14.34 -10.95 1.16
C ALA A 70 13.41 -11.24 2.36
N GLY A 71 12.58 -12.28 2.24
CA GLY A 71 11.60 -12.65 3.26
C GLY A 71 10.30 -11.84 3.22
N ALA A 72 10.14 -10.98 2.21
CA ALA A 72 8.87 -10.33 1.93
C ALA A 72 7.79 -11.38 1.57
N PRO A 73 6.51 -11.13 1.92
CA PRO A 73 5.42 -11.97 1.46
C PRO A 73 5.26 -11.87 -0.05
N SER A 74 4.78 -12.93 -0.70
CA SER A 74 4.24 -12.80 -2.05
C SER A 74 2.90 -12.05 -2.03
N ALA A 75 2.53 -11.44 -3.14
CA ALA A 75 1.28 -10.67 -3.25
C ALA A 75 0.01 -11.49 -2.89
N CYS A 76 0.04 -12.80 -3.08
CA CYS A 76 -1.09 -13.69 -2.78
C CYS A 76 -1.24 -13.98 -1.27
N SER A 77 -0.22 -13.67 -0.45
CA SER A 77 -0.29 -13.90 1.00
C SER A 77 -1.31 -13.00 1.67
N ARG A 78 -2.08 -13.54 2.62
CA ARG A 78 -2.99 -12.74 3.47
C ARG A 78 -2.26 -11.72 4.35
N SER A 79 -0.96 -11.87 4.54
CA SER A 79 -0.12 -10.98 5.35
C SER A 79 0.61 -9.91 4.52
N CYS A 80 0.22 -9.70 3.25
CA CYS A 80 0.91 -8.78 2.34
C CYS A 80 0.61 -7.30 2.60
N LEU A 81 -0.35 -6.97 3.47
CA LEU A 81 -0.53 -5.61 3.98
C LEU A 81 -0.25 -5.60 5.48
N ARG A 82 0.73 -4.79 5.86
CA ARG A 82 1.07 -4.50 7.25
C ARG A 82 0.77 -3.04 7.51
N ARG A 83 0.00 -2.81 8.57
CA ARG A 83 -0.24 -1.47 9.07
C ARG A 83 1.08 -0.90 9.59
N THR A 84 1.45 0.29 9.15
CA THR A 84 2.59 0.98 9.73
C THR A 84 2.20 1.44 11.14
N ALA A 85 3.15 1.43 12.06
CA ALA A 85 2.89 1.87 13.42
C ALA A 85 3.03 3.40 13.48
N THR A 86 1.95 4.16 13.29
CA THR A 86 1.95 5.61 13.53
C THR A 86 0.59 6.14 13.97
N GLY A 87 0.59 6.99 15.02
CA GLY A 87 -0.51 7.87 15.41
C GLY A 87 -1.43 7.34 16.51
N SER A 88 -1.50 8.06 17.65
CA SER A 88 -2.47 7.78 18.72
C SER A 88 -3.89 7.76 18.15
N PRO A 89 -4.73 6.77 18.50
CA PRO A 89 -6.16 6.94 18.31
C PRO A 89 -6.56 8.17 19.13
N ARG A 90 -7.30 9.10 18.53
CA ARG A 90 -8.04 10.07 19.35
C ARG A 90 -9.18 9.35 20.05
#